data_AF-A0A1Y4J5P3-F1
#
_entry.id   AF-A0A1Y4J5P3-F1
#
_cell.length_a   1.000
_cell.length_b   1.000
_cell.length_c   1.000
_cell.angle_alpha   90.00
_cell.angle_beta   90.00
_cell.angle_gamma   90.00
#
_symmetry.space_group_name_H-M   'P 1'
#
loop_
_entity.id
_entity.type
_entity.pdbx_description
1 polymer ?
#
loop_
_entity_poly.entity_id
_entity_poly.type
_entity_poly.pdbx_seq_one_letter_code
_entity_poly.pdbx_strand_id
1 'polypeptide(L)'
;MKKKLAVTLTSVALVAAMAAVMGGQALAIEWHPSRTQSEVGVSESTTTTTTGTTITVTTPTGSQVQDTSAPVIQVTPVSETLAANAAVDAANPGATGDQLAGIATQSGLSYAANGQLNNLYNQVTSAESTEQLLAATAPAAAAEFQSAVGESANAYTPIALYDVAASPSAEAAIAQSGSVQVAISVPGVADGTQLVAVCWDRNGNSYLVPVRVVNGVVYLTVRASGPVMIMARVRVQG
;
A
#
# COMPACT_ATOMS: atom_id res chain seq x y z
N MET A 1 -19.19 19.51 58.08
CA MET A 1 -19.14 18.09 57.65
C MET A 1 -18.84 18.06 56.16
N LYS A 2 -17.67 17.52 55.78
CA LYS A 2 -17.20 17.42 54.39
C LYS A 2 -17.47 16.00 53.89
N LYS A 3 -18.12 15.82 52.74
CA LYS A 3 -18.11 14.55 52.00
C LYS A 3 -17.48 14.77 50.63
N LYS A 4 -16.38 14.06 50.41
CA LYS A 4 -15.60 13.96 49.18
C LYS A 4 -16.43 13.26 48.11
N LEU A 5 -16.37 13.75 46.88
CA LEU A 5 -16.63 12.95 45.69
C LEU A 5 -15.44 13.19 44.74
N ALA A 6 -14.59 12.18 44.67
CA ALA A 6 -13.53 12.06 43.70
C ALA A 6 -14.11 11.36 42.48
N VAL A 7 -13.96 11.96 41.30
CA VAL A 7 -13.95 11.21 40.04
C VAL A 7 -12.77 11.72 39.23
N THR A 8 -12.00 10.74 38.80
CA THR A 8 -10.65 10.70 38.25
C THR A 8 -10.51 11.49 36.95
N LEU A 9 -9.50 12.36 36.89
CA LEU A 9 -8.90 12.87 35.67
C LEU A 9 -8.01 11.78 35.06
N THR A 10 -8.26 11.41 33.81
CA THR A 10 -7.24 10.79 32.94
C THR A 10 -7.26 11.48 31.59
N SER A 11 -6.60 12.63 31.57
CA SER A 11 -6.00 13.25 30.39
C SER A 11 -4.92 12.34 29.82
N VAL A 12 -4.98 12.01 28.54
CA VAL A 12 -3.80 11.61 27.76
C VAL A 12 -3.70 12.55 26.57
N ALA A 13 -2.92 13.60 26.75
CA ALA A 13 -2.37 14.37 25.65
C ALA A 13 -1.33 13.48 24.96
N LEU A 14 -1.51 13.19 23.68
CA LEU A 14 -0.44 12.58 22.88
C LEU A 14 0.58 13.68 22.58
N VAL A 15 1.65 13.70 23.37
CA VAL A 15 2.77 14.62 23.22
C VAL A 15 3.51 14.30 21.93
N ALA A 16 3.51 15.25 20.99
CA ALA A 16 4.46 15.29 19.89
C ALA A 16 5.87 15.50 20.49
N ALA A 17 6.68 14.44 20.56
CA ALA A 17 8.08 14.55 20.89
C ALA A 17 8.88 14.80 19.59
N MET A 18 9.10 16.07 19.26
CA MET A 18 10.25 16.46 18.44
C MET A 18 11.50 16.32 19.31
N ALA A 19 12.39 15.40 18.97
CA ALA A 19 13.76 15.39 19.46
C ALA A 19 14.70 15.47 18.26
N ALA A 20 15.12 16.69 17.94
CA ALA A 20 16.35 16.92 17.21
C ALA A 20 17.52 16.61 18.16
N VAL A 21 18.26 15.54 17.89
CA VAL A 21 19.61 15.35 18.43
C VAL A 21 20.57 15.38 17.25
N MET A 22 21.26 16.51 17.13
CA MET A 22 22.45 16.65 16.29
C MET A 22 23.59 15.87 16.95
N GLY A 23 24.06 14.83 16.27
CA GLY A 23 25.23 14.06 16.68
C GLY A 23 25.26 12.77 15.87
N GLY A 24 26.13 12.72 14.85
CA GLY A 24 26.12 11.71 13.81
C GLY A 24 26.04 10.28 14.34
N GLN A 25 24.88 9.66 14.16
CA GLN A 25 24.72 8.23 14.06
C GLN A 25 23.85 7.99 12.83
N ALA A 26 24.36 7.16 11.93
CA ALA A 26 23.65 6.71 10.75
C ALA A 26 22.23 6.29 11.16
N LEU A 27 21.22 6.94 10.58
CA LEU A 27 19.95 6.26 10.36
C LEU A 27 20.27 5.16 9.35
N ALA A 28 20.83 4.05 9.83
CA ALA A 28 20.49 2.78 9.25
C ALA A 28 18.96 2.83 9.16
N ILE A 29 18.42 2.74 7.95
CA ILE A 29 17.01 2.41 7.79
C ILE A 29 16.93 0.99 8.32
N GLU A 30 16.85 0.88 9.65
CA GLU A 30 16.66 -0.36 10.36
C GLU A 30 15.37 -0.91 9.80
N TRP A 31 15.43 -2.16 9.34
CA TRP A 31 14.29 -2.84 8.76
C TRP A 31 13.18 -2.85 9.81
N HIS A 32 12.28 -1.88 9.69
CA HIS A 32 11.00 -1.88 10.35
C HIS A 32 10.06 -2.54 9.35
N PRO A 33 9.72 -3.85 9.49
CA PRO A 33 8.54 -4.37 8.81
C PRO A 33 7.42 -3.41 9.19
N SER A 34 6.94 -2.64 8.21
CA SER A 34 6.25 -1.37 8.39
C SER A 34 4.96 -1.53 9.20
N ARG A 35 5.11 -1.57 10.52
CA ARG A 35 4.10 -1.17 11.48
C ARG A 35 4.37 0.29 11.76
N THR A 36 3.43 1.14 11.38
CA THR A 36 3.41 2.60 11.60
C THR A 36 4.28 3.36 10.57
N GLN A 37 3.87 4.49 9.98
CA GLN A 37 3.09 5.60 10.53
C GLN A 37 2.41 6.38 9.39
N SER A 38 1.08 6.53 9.47
CA SER A 38 0.22 7.16 8.46
C SER A 38 0.23 6.41 7.13
N GLU A 39 -0.94 6.13 6.60
CA GLU A 39 -1.05 5.23 5.47
C GLU A 39 -0.70 5.91 4.15
N VAL A 40 -0.55 5.10 3.10
CA VAL A 40 -0.48 5.64 1.74
C VAL A 40 -1.74 6.45 1.46
N GLY A 41 -1.57 7.76 1.37
CA GLY A 41 -2.65 8.69 1.08
C GLY A 41 -2.82 8.91 -0.41
N VAL A 42 -3.97 9.41 -0.81
CA VAL A 42 -4.18 9.94 -2.16
C VAL A 42 -3.72 11.40 -2.18
N SER A 43 -2.69 11.71 -2.96
CA SER A 43 -2.17 13.08 -3.09
C SER A 43 -2.95 13.91 -4.10
N GLU A 44 -3.45 13.26 -5.16
CA GLU A 44 -4.29 13.88 -6.17
C GLU A 44 -5.57 13.07 -6.33
N SER A 45 -6.72 13.71 -6.15
CA SER A 45 -8.03 13.06 -6.21
C SER A 45 -8.52 12.75 -7.62
N THR A 46 -7.76 13.15 -8.65
CA THR A 46 -8.08 12.88 -10.05
C THR A 46 -6.83 12.62 -10.84
N THR A 47 -6.89 11.70 -11.78
CA THR A 47 -5.89 11.48 -12.81
C THR A 47 -6.55 11.43 -14.18
N THR A 48 -5.80 11.67 -15.24
CA THR A 48 -6.31 11.63 -16.61
C THR A 48 -5.49 10.68 -17.44
N THR A 49 -6.16 9.76 -18.13
CA THR A 49 -5.49 8.85 -19.07
C THR A 49 -4.93 9.62 -20.27
N THR A 50 -4.00 9.03 -21.00
CA THR A 50 -3.47 9.60 -22.25
C THR A 50 -4.54 9.76 -23.33
N THR A 51 -5.64 9.00 -23.22
CA THR A 51 -6.83 9.08 -24.09
C THR A 51 -7.84 10.15 -23.67
N GLY A 52 -7.62 10.84 -22.54
CA GLY A 52 -8.43 11.97 -22.10
C GLY A 52 -9.54 11.63 -21.09
N THR A 53 -9.62 10.39 -20.61
CA THR A 53 -10.60 10.00 -19.58
C THR A 53 -10.10 10.42 -18.20
N THR A 54 -10.88 11.25 -17.50
CA THR A 54 -10.63 11.59 -16.10
C THR A 54 -11.14 10.48 -15.19
N ILE A 55 -10.27 10.01 -14.30
CA ILE A 55 -10.53 8.97 -13.30
C ILE A 55 -10.38 9.62 -11.91
N THR A 56 -11.36 9.39 -11.05
CA THR A 56 -11.28 9.83 -9.64
C THR A 56 -10.42 8.86 -8.85
N VAL A 57 -9.50 9.36 -8.03
CA VAL A 57 -8.69 8.56 -7.12
C VAL A 57 -9.17 8.81 -5.69
N THR A 58 -9.45 7.75 -4.95
CA THR A 58 -10.03 7.84 -3.60
C THR A 58 -9.40 6.83 -2.64
N THR A 59 -9.61 7.06 -1.35
CA THR A 59 -9.40 6.08 -0.27
C THR A 59 -10.68 5.27 -0.02
N PRO A 60 -10.67 4.23 0.83
CA PRO A 60 -11.84 3.41 1.13
C PRO A 60 -13.07 4.23 1.52
N THR A 61 -14.20 3.89 0.90
CA THR A 61 -15.50 4.54 1.15
C THR A 61 -16.53 3.61 1.82
N GLY A 62 -16.18 2.34 2.01
CA GLY A 62 -17.08 1.29 2.51
C GLY A 62 -17.97 0.66 1.44
N SER A 63 -18.06 1.24 0.24
CA SER A 63 -18.75 0.64 -0.91
C SER A 63 -17.76 -0.11 -1.79
N GLN A 64 -18.16 -1.22 -2.41
CA GLN A 64 -17.26 -1.94 -3.32
C GLN A 64 -16.94 -1.09 -4.55
N VAL A 65 -15.66 -0.87 -4.79
CA VAL A 65 -15.20 -0.10 -5.97
C VAL A 65 -15.65 -0.75 -7.29
N GLN A 66 -15.82 -2.08 -7.29
CA GLN A 66 -16.29 -2.85 -8.44
C GLN A 66 -17.75 -2.59 -8.80
N ASP A 67 -18.56 -2.11 -7.86
CA ASP A 67 -19.97 -1.78 -8.09
C ASP A 67 -20.16 -0.32 -8.57
N THR A 68 -19.07 0.45 -8.64
CA THR A 68 -19.12 1.85 -9.02
C THR A 68 -19.16 2.00 -10.55
N SER A 69 -20.17 2.71 -11.06
CA SER A 69 -20.30 2.98 -12.51
C SER A 69 -19.40 4.12 -13.01
N ALA A 70 -19.02 5.05 -12.13
CA ALA A 70 -18.08 6.12 -12.43
C ALA A 70 -16.64 5.59 -12.50
N PRO A 71 -15.75 6.20 -13.31
CA PRO A 71 -14.34 5.82 -13.36
C PRO A 71 -13.64 6.22 -12.05
N VAL A 72 -13.49 5.24 -11.17
CA VAL A 72 -12.83 5.38 -9.86
C VAL A 72 -11.66 4.40 -9.75
N ILE A 73 -10.57 4.87 -9.15
CA ILE A 73 -9.48 4.08 -8.59
C ILE A 73 -9.50 4.27 -7.08
N GLN A 74 -9.56 3.19 -6.34
CA GLN A 74 -9.44 3.17 -4.89
C GLN A 74 -8.06 2.66 -4.49
N VAL A 75 -7.37 3.42 -3.65
CA VAL A 75 -6.11 3.02 -3.01
C VAL A 75 -6.43 2.61 -1.57
N THR A 76 -6.18 1.35 -1.24
CA THR A 76 -6.58 0.73 0.04
C THR A 76 -5.34 0.25 0.79
N PRO A 77 -4.96 0.89 1.90
CA PRO A 77 -3.82 0.47 2.72
C PRO A 77 -4.01 -0.91 3.38
N VAL A 78 -2.92 -1.60 3.67
CA VAL A 78 -2.97 -2.95 4.28
C VAL A 78 -3.63 -3.01 5.66
N SER A 79 -3.53 -1.95 6.44
CA SER A 79 -4.21 -1.84 7.74
C SER A 79 -5.73 -1.90 7.60
N GLU A 80 -6.28 -1.23 6.60
CA GLU A 80 -7.71 -1.25 6.28
C GLU A 80 -8.14 -2.65 5.82
N THR A 81 -7.34 -3.33 5.00
CA THR A 81 -7.67 -4.70 4.54
C THR A 81 -7.56 -5.74 5.65
N LEU A 82 -6.60 -5.60 6.57
CA LEU A 82 -6.46 -6.44 7.75
C LEU A 82 -7.64 -6.26 8.72
N ALA A 83 -8.00 -5.02 9.02
CA ALA A 83 -9.13 -4.71 9.89
C ALA A 83 -10.46 -5.18 9.29
N ALA A 84 -10.66 -4.96 7.98
CA ALA A 84 -11.88 -5.34 7.30
C ALA A 84 -12.09 -6.86 7.24
N ASN A 85 -11.04 -7.65 6.95
CA ASN A 85 -11.16 -9.11 6.98
C ASN A 85 -11.36 -9.65 8.41
N ALA A 86 -10.66 -9.10 9.41
CA ALA A 86 -10.88 -9.49 10.80
C ALA A 86 -12.33 -9.25 11.26
N ALA A 87 -12.97 -8.18 10.79
CA ALA A 87 -14.38 -7.91 11.05
C ALA A 87 -15.32 -8.94 10.37
N VAL A 88 -15.01 -9.36 9.14
CA VAL A 88 -15.76 -10.40 8.43
C VAL A 88 -15.61 -11.75 9.12
N ASP A 89 -14.40 -12.12 9.53
CA ASP A 89 -14.12 -13.36 10.26
C ASP A 89 -14.86 -13.43 11.58
N ALA A 90 -14.88 -12.32 12.33
CA ALA A 90 -15.60 -12.21 13.60
C ALA A 90 -17.13 -12.31 13.41
N ALA A 91 -17.66 -11.81 12.31
CA ALA A 91 -19.08 -11.88 11.97
C ALA A 91 -19.51 -13.26 11.44
N ASN A 92 -18.58 -14.07 10.93
CA ASN A 92 -18.85 -15.36 10.29
C ASN A 92 -18.00 -16.49 10.90
N PRO A 93 -18.15 -16.79 12.19
CA PRO A 93 -17.32 -17.80 12.85
C PRO A 93 -17.53 -19.18 12.22
N GLY A 94 -16.42 -19.81 11.81
CA GLY A 94 -16.44 -21.15 11.22
C GLY A 94 -16.72 -21.20 9.71
N ALA A 95 -16.91 -20.05 9.05
CA ALA A 95 -16.94 -19.99 7.60
C ALA A 95 -15.54 -20.17 7.01
N THR A 96 -15.44 -20.80 5.85
CA THR A 96 -14.17 -20.97 5.13
C THR A 96 -13.87 -19.75 4.27
N GLY A 97 -12.59 -19.56 3.90
CA GLY A 97 -12.18 -18.45 3.04
C GLY A 97 -12.92 -18.40 1.70
N ASP A 98 -13.22 -19.55 1.10
CA ASP A 98 -13.98 -19.64 -0.15
C ASP A 98 -15.44 -19.19 0.01
N GLN A 99 -16.04 -19.45 1.17
CA GLN A 99 -17.40 -18.99 1.48
C GLN A 99 -17.45 -17.48 1.68
N LEU A 100 -16.35 -16.89 2.19
CA LEU A 100 -16.24 -15.46 2.46
C LEU A 100 -15.72 -14.67 1.25
N ALA A 101 -15.08 -15.31 0.28
CA ALA A 101 -14.31 -14.69 -0.80
C ALA A 101 -15.01 -13.51 -1.51
N GLY A 102 -16.31 -13.64 -1.79
CA GLY A 102 -17.12 -12.63 -2.46
C GLY A 102 -17.74 -11.56 -1.56
N ILE A 103 -17.60 -11.67 -0.23
CA ILE A 103 -18.22 -10.75 0.71
C ILE A 103 -17.60 -9.36 0.58
N ALA A 104 -18.46 -8.35 0.44
CA ALA A 104 -18.09 -6.95 0.52
C ALA A 104 -17.61 -6.60 1.92
N THR A 105 -16.47 -5.91 1.99
CA THR A 105 -15.87 -5.51 3.24
C THR A 105 -15.86 -3.99 3.38
N GLN A 106 -15.63 -3.51 4.61
CA GLN A 106 -15.57 -2.07 4.89
C GLN A 106 -14.40 -1.36 4.22
N SER A 107 -13.40 -2.09 3.72
CA SER A 107 -12.31 -1.51 2.93
C SER A 107 -12.73 -1.13 1.51
N GLY A 108 -13.96 -1.44 1.07
CA GLY A 108 -14.42 -1.24 -0.31
C GLY A 108 -13.88 -2.29 -1.30
N LEU A 109 -13.24 -3.35 -0.79
CA LEU A 109 -12.81 -4.53 -1.53
C LEU A 109 -13.59 -5.78 -1.08
N SER A 110 -13.49 -6.86 -1.86
CA SER A 110 -13.97 -8.18 -1.42
C SER A 110 -13.01 -8.81 -0.41
N TYR A 111 -13.52 -9.76 0.38
CA TYR A 111 -12.70 -10.50 1.35
C TYR A 111 -11.50 -11.19 0.70
N ALA A 112 -11.67 -11.77 -0.50
CA ALA A 112 -10.58 -12.40 -1.24
C ALA A 112 -9.54 -11.37 -1.73
N ALA A 113 -9.96 -10.21 -2.22
CA ALA A 113 -9.04 -9.15 -2.65
C ALA A 113 -8.21 -8.62 -1.47
N ASN A 114 -8.84 -8.37 -0.32
CA ASN A 114 -8.13 -8.07 0.93
C ASN A 114 -7.16 -9.21 1.31
N GLY A 115 -7.60 -10.45 1.16
CA GLY A 115 -6.80 -11.64 1.46
C GLY A 115 -5.48 -11.68 0.67
N GLN A 116 -5.48 -11.26 -0.59
CA GLN A 116 -4.26 -11.17 -1.39
C GLN A 116 -3.23 -10.22 -0.77
N LEU A 117 -3.65 -9.01 -0.39
CA LEU A 117 -2.76 -8.03 0.23
C LEU A 117 -2.32 -8.48 1.64
N ASN A 118 -3.24 -9.03 2.43
CA ASN A 118 -2.97 -9.53 3.78
C ASN A 118 -1.95 -10.69 3.75
N ASN A 119 -2.06 -11.60 2.78
CA ASN A 119 -1.10 -12.68 2.58
C ASN A 119 0.27 -12.16 2.17
N LEU A 120 0.33 -11.19 1.24
CA LEU A 120 1.59 -10.55 0.84
C LEU A 120 2.25 -9.87 2.04
N TYR A 121 1.49 -9.18 2.87
CA TYR A 121 2.00 -8.58 4.10
C TYR A 121 2.59 -9.62 5.05
N ASN A 122 1.92 -10.75 5.27
CA ASN A 122 2.46 -11.83 6.09
C ASN A 122 3.78 -12.36 5.52
N GLN A 123 3.87 -12.53 4.20
CA GLN A 123 5.09 -12.97 3.52
C GLN A 123 6.22 -11.96 3.70
N VAL A 124 5.96 -10.66 3.51
CA VAL A 124 6.92 -9.57 3.76
C VAL A 124 7.44 -9.61 5.20
N THR A 125 6.56 -9.82 6.18
CA THR A 125 6.98 -9.88 7.60
C THR A 125 7.77 -11.14 7.96
N SER A 126 7.61 -12.22 7.20
CA SER A 126 8.28 -13.51 7.43
C SER A 126 9.57 -13.69 6.64
N ALA A 127 9.81 -12.86 5.62
CA ALA A 127 10.94 -13.02 4.72
C ALA A 127 12.25 -12.61 5.39
N GLU A 128 13.30 -13.43 5.19
CA GLU A 128 14.65 -13.13 5.69
C GLU A 128 15.39 -12.10 4.82
N SER A 129 15.01 -12.00 3.55
CA SER A 129 15.56 -11.02 2.61
C SER A 129 14.56 -10.60 1.54
N THR A 130 14.75 -9.41 0.97
CA THR A 130 13.94 -8.91 -0.14
C THR A 130 14.05 -9.79 -1.38
N GLU A 131 15.22 -10.38 -1.65
CA GLU A 131 15.40 -11.29 -2.78
C GLU A 131 14.60 -12.58 -2.62
N GLN A 132 14.61 -13.20 -1.44
CA GLN A 132 13.77 -14.38 -1.17
C GLN A 132 12.28 -14.04 -1.26
N LEU A 133 11.89 -12.88 -0.72
CA LEU A 133 10.52 -12.38 -0.82
C LEU A 133 10.07 -12.26 -2.28
N LEU A 134 10.85 -11.58 -3.12
CA LEU A 134 10.49 -11.39 -4.53
C LEU A 134 10.52 -12.71 -5.31
N ALA A 135 11.47 -13.60 -5.03
CA ALA A 135 11.50 -14.92 -5.68
C ALA A 135 10.25 -15.75 -5.37
N ALA A 136 9.74 -15.67 -4.13
CA ALA A 136 8.56 -16.41 -3.71
C ALA A 136 7.24 -15.76 -4.16
N THR A 137 7.16 -14.43 -4.13
CA THR A 137 5.89 -13.71 -4.32
C THR A 137 5.76 -13.05 -5.68
N ALA A 138 6.87 -12.74 -6.35
CA ALA A 138 6.90 -11.97 -7.59
C ALA A 138 8.03 -12.44 -8.53
N PRO A 139 8.06 -13.71 -8.96
CA PRO A 139 9.20 -14.29 -9.69
C PRO A 139 9.49 -13.57 -11.02
N ALA A 140 8.46 -13.08 -11.72
CA ALA A 140 8.64 -12.31 -12.95
C ALA A 140 9.30 -10.95 -12.67
N ALA A 141 8.83 -10.22 -11.67
CA ALA A 141 9.45 -8.97 -11.24
C ALA A 141 10.87 -9.19 -10.69
N ALA A 142 11.13 -10.28 -9.98
CA ALA A 142 12.44 -10.63 -9.45
C ALA A 142 13.47 -10.83 -10.58
N ALA A 143 13.07 -11.53 -11.64
CA ALA A 143 13.94 -11.81 -12.79
C ALA A 143 14.38 -10.54 -13.54
N GLU A 144 13.54 -9.51 -13.56
CA GLU A 144 13.82 -8.23 -14.22
C GLU A 144 14.42 -7.17 -13.29
N PHE A 145 14.53 -7.46 -11.98
CA PHE A 145 14.86 -6.45 -10.99
C PHE A 145 16.20 -5.77 -11.23
N GLN A 146 17.27 -6.56 -11.29
CA GLN A 146 18.62 -6.01 -11.42
C GLN A 146 18.82 -5.28 -12.75
N SER A 147 18.23 -5.76 -13.84
CA SER A 147 18.32 -5.08 -15.14
C SER A 147 17.49 -3.80 -15.18
N ALA A 148 16.36 -3.75 -14.47
CA ALA A 148 15.48 -2.58 -14.42
C ALA A 148 16.02 -1.46 -13.51
N VAL A 149 16.60 -1.79 -12.35
CA VAL A 149 17.01 -0.80 -11.33
C VAL A 149 18.51 -0.71 -11.09
N GLY A 150 19.31 -1.55 -11.75
CA GLY A 150 20.77 -1.54 -11.71
C GLY A 150 21.41 -2.13 -10.45
N GLU A 151 20.62 -2.69 -9.54
CA GLU A 151 21.06 -3.20 -8.24
C GLU A 151 20.26 -4.46 -7.84
N SER A 152 20.79 -5.26 -6.92
CA SER A 152 20.08 -6.42 -6.38
C SER A 152 18.84 -5.99 -5.57
N ALA A 153 17.81 -6.85 -5.53
CA ALA A 153 16.64 -6.67 -4.67
C ALA A 153 17.01 -6.48 -3.19
N ASN A 154 18.10 -7.08 -2.71
CA ASN A 154 18.57 -6.90 -1.33
C ASN A 154 19.07 -5.48 -1.02
N ALA A 155 19.35 -4.66 -2.04
CA ALA A 155 19.65 -3.24 -1.86
C ALA A 155 18.38 -2.40 -1.59
N TYR A 156 17.19 -3.01 -1.65
CA TYR A 156 15.91 -2.35 -1.45
C TYR A 156 15.16 -2.97 -0.28
N THR A 157 14.37 -2.15 0.40
CA THR A 157 13.52 -2.56 1.51
C THR A 157 12.06 -2.16 1.26
N PRO A 158 11.07 -3.04 1.50
CA PRO A 158 9.66 -2.67 1.46
C PRO A 158 9.34 -1.57 2.47
N ILE A 159 8.68 -0.50 2.00
CA ILE A 159 8.29 0.64 2.85
C ILE A 159 6.78 0.86 2.91
N ALA A 160 6.03 0.39 1.89
CA ALA A 160 4.58 0.53 1.87
C ALA A 160 3.91 -0.60 1.08
N LEU A 161 2.78 -1.08 1.59
CA LEU A 161 1.91 -2.07 0.96
C LEU A 161 0.48 -1.53 0.92
N TYR A 162 -0.14 -1.59 -0.24
CA TYR A 162 -1.54 -1.21 -0.45
C TYR A 162 -2.10 -1.98 -1.64
N ASP A 163 -3.41 -1.90 -1.80
CA ASP A 163 -4.13 -2.43 -2.94
C ASP A 163 -4.62 -1.27 -3.80
N VAL A 164 -4.45 -1.38 -5.11
CA VAL A 164 -5.05 -0.47 -6.09
C VAL A 164 -6.17 -1.21 -6.79
N ALA A 165 -7.39 -0.73 -6.63
CA ALA A 165 -8.55 -1.34 -7.27
C ALA A 165 -9.26 -0.32 -8.14
N ALA A 166 -9.48 -0.65 -9.40
CA ALA A 166 -10.21 0.17 -10.36
C ALA A 166 -11.63 -0.35 -10.53
N SER A 167 -12.59 0.55 -10.60
CA SER A 167 -13.95 0.28 -11.07
C SER A 167 -13.94 -0.24 -12.52
N PRO A 168 -14.98 -0.95 -13.00
CA PRO A 168 -15.02 -1.47 -14.37
C PRO A 168 -14.82 -0.39 -15.45
N SER A 169 -15.39 0.79 -15.25
CA SER A 169 -15.21 1.94 -16.16
C SER A 169 -13.75 2.44 -16.16
N ALA A 170 -13.08 2.48 -15.01
CA ALA A 170 -11.67 2.85 -14.93
C ALA A 170 -10.77 1.77 -15.53
N GLU A 171 -11.05 0.48 -15.30
CA GLU A 171 -10.30 -0.63 -15.91
C GLU A 171 -10.39 -0.58 -17.43
N ALA A 172 -11.57 -0.32 -18.00
CA ALA A 172 -11.73 -0.15 -19.45
C ALA A 172 -10.90 1.03 -19.98
N ALA A 173 -10.87 2.16 -19.28
CA ALA A 173 -10.07 3.33 -19.66
C ALA A 173 -8.55 3.06 -19.58
N ILE A 174 -8.10 2.35 -18.55
CA ILE A 174 -6.70 1.95 -18.37
C ILE A 174 -6.31 0.97 -19.47
N ALA A 175 -7.14 -0.03 -19.78
CA ALA A 175 -6.87 -1.00 -20.84
C ALA A 175 -6.72 -0.34 -22.21
N GLN A 176 -7.55 0.67 -22.52
CA GLN A 176 -7.44 1.44 -23.77
C GLN A 176 -6.18 2.30 -23.82
N SER A 177 -5.72 2.81 -22.68
CA SER A 177 -4.59 3.74 -22.59
C SER A 177 -3.26 3.02 -22.28
N GLY A 178 -3.32 1.72 -21.98
CA GLY A 178 -2.22 0.89 -21.50
C GLY A 178 -1.87 1.08 -20.02
N SER A 179 -1.99 2.30 -19.50
CA SER A 179 -1.73 2.62 -18.10
C SER A 179 -2.29 3.98 -17.69
N VAL A 180 -2.30 4.26 -16.39
CA VAL A 180 -2.57 5.59 -15.83
C VAL A 180 -1.59 5.89 -14.70
N GLN A 181 -1.28 7.17 -14.49
CA GLN A 181 -0.44 7.59 -13.38
C GLN A 181 -1.31 7.92 -12.16
N VAL A 182 -1.00 7.34 -11.01
CA VAL A 182 -1.70 7.60 -9.74
C VAL A 182 -0.71 8.26 -8.78
N ALA A 183 -1.10 9.41 -8.24
CA ALA A 183 -0.31 10.17 -7.28
C ALA A 183 -0.69 9.79 -5.85
N ILE A 184 0.27 9.24 -5.13
CA ILE A 184 0.11 8.78 -3.75
C ILE A 184 1.12 9.47 -2.82
N SER A 185 0.76 9.62 -1.56
CA SER A 185 1.66 10.09 -0.51
C SER A 185 2.18 8.88 0.25
N VAL A 186 3.48 8.65 0.22
CA VAL A 186 4.12 7.59 1.01
C VAL A 186 4.93 8.26 2.14
N PRO A 187 4.58 8.05 3.42
CA PRO A 187 5.32 8.65 4.52
C PRO A 187 6.80 8.24 4.51
N GLY A 188 7.66 9.18 4.88
CA GLY A 188 9.11 8.97 4.89
C GLY A 188 9.79 9.05 3.53
N VAL A 189 9.04 9.20 2.43
CA VAL A 189 9.61 9.43 1.09
C VAL A 189 9.95 10.91 0.91
N ALA A 190 11.24 11.22 0.88
CA ALA A 190 11.77 12.51 0.45
C ALA A 190 12.13 12.52 -1.04
N ASP A 191 12.26 13.72 -1.60
CA ASP A 191 12.77 13.89 -2.96
C ASP A 191 14.16 13.28 -3.14
N GLY A 192 14.38 12.68 -4.32
CA GLY A 192 15.62 11.97 -4.62
C GLY A 192 15.76 10.59 -3.94
N THR A 193 14.72 10.11 -3.25
CA THR A 193 14.66 8.71 -2.83
C THR A 193 14.52 7.81 -4.05
N GLN A 194 15.41 6.82 -4.19
CA GLN A 194 15.30 5.81 -5.24
C GLN A 194 14.23 4.79 -4.82
N LEU A 195 13.12 4.79 -5.55
CA LEU A 195 11.98 3.92 -5.32
C LEU A 195 11.75 3.00 -6.51
N VAL A 196 11.23 1.82 -6.21
CA VAL A 196 10.69 0.89 -7.17
C VAL A 196 9.38 0.32 -6.64
N ALA A 197 8.42 0.10 -7.52
CA ALA A 197 7.17 -0.57 -7.19
C ALA A 197 7.14 -1.96 -7.80
N VAL A 198 6.70 -2.94 -7.01
CA VAL A 198 6.27 -4.25 -7.50
C VAL A 198 4.76 -4.24 -7.46
N CYS A 199 4.14 -4.51 -8.61
CA CYS A 199 2.70 -4.57 -8.74
C CYS A 199 2.29 -6.00 -9.07
N TRP A 200 1.17 -6.43 -8.53
CA TRP A 200 0.53 -7.70 -8.86
C TRP A 200 -0.84 -7.42 -9.46
N ASP A 201 -1.20 -8.15 -10.51
CA ASP A 201 -2.61 -8.23 -10.91
C ASP A 201 -3.38 -9.21 -10.00
N ARG A 202 -4.71 -9.21 -10.11
CA ARG A 202 -5.57 -10.15 -9.37
C ARG A 202 -5.30 -11.62 -9.66
N ASN A 203 -4.65 -11.95 -10.77
CA ASN A 203 -4.26 -13.31 -11.14
C ASN A 203 -2.90 -13.72 -10.56
N GLY A 204 -2.21 -12.81 -9.86
CA GLY A 204 -0.89 -13.04 -9.27
C GLY A 204 0.28 -12.78 -10.22
N ASN A 205 0.04 -12.26 -11.43
CA ASN A 205 1.13 -11.86 -12.31
C ASN A 205 1.79 -10.60 -11.75
N SER A 206 3.11 -10.64 -11.61
CA SER A 206 3.89 -9.53 -11.04
C SER A 206 4.68 -8.80 -12.12
N TYR A 207 4.87 -7.49 -11.94
CA TYR A 207 5.68 -6.66 -12.81
C TYR A 207 6.31 -5.51 -12.04
N LEU A 208 7.45 -5.02 -12.53
CA LEU A 208 8.10 -3.84 -11.99
C LEU A 208 7.55 -2.57 -12.61
N VAL A 209 7.39 -1.57 -11.77
CA VAL A 209 6.98 -0.23 -12.17
C VAL A 209 8.04 0.76 -11.70
N PRO A 210 8.66 1.52 -12.62
CA PRO A 210 9.49 2.65 -12.26
C PRO A 210 8.65 3.68 -11.51
N VAL A 211 9.17 4.17 -10.39
CA VAL A 211 8.48 5.13 -9.54
C VAL A 211 9.17 6.49 -9.65
N ARG A 212 8.38 7.53 -9.89
CA ARG A 212 8.85 8.92 -9.87
C ARG A 212 8.41 9.58 -8.58
N VAL A 213 9.33 10.30 -7.93
CA VAL A 213 9.03 11.14 -6.76
C VAL A 213 9.18 12.60 -7.17
N VAL A 214 8.15 13.42 -6.91
CA VAL A 214 8.19 14.87 -7.13
C VAL A 214 7.54 15.56 -5.95
N ASN A 215 8.28 16.42 -5.25
CA ASN A 215 7.82 17.13 -4.05
C ASN A 215 7.27 16.19 -2.96
N GLY A 216 7.91 15.03 -2.76
CA GLY A 216 7.46 14.00 -1.82
C GLY A 216 6.23 13.19 -2.26
N VAL A 217 5.67 13.46 -3.45
CA VAL A 217 4.57 12.69 -4.03
C VAL A 217 5.11 11.59 -4.91
N VAL A 218 4.60 10.37 -4.71
CA VAL A 218 4.95 9.17 -5.45
C VAL A 218 3.98 9.01 -6.62
N TYR A 219 4.49 9.01 -7.83
CA TYR A 219 3.71 8.81 -9.06
C TYR A 219 3.92 7.39 -9.55
N LEU A 220 2.89 6.56 -9.34
CA LEU A 220 2.87 5.16 -9.71
C LEU A 220 2.19 4.97 -11.07
N THR A 221 2.78 4.17 -11.95
CA THR A 221 2.10 3.73 -13.18
C THR A 221 1.25 2.49 -12.88
N VAL A 222 -0.06 2.62 -12.98
CA VAL A 222 -1.03 1.53 -12.75
C VAL A 222 -1.49 0.97 -14.09
N ARG A 223 -1.45 -0.37 -14.22
CA ARG A 223 -1.90 -1.09 -15.42
C ARG A 223 -3.09 -2.03 -15.17
N ALA A 224 -3.24 -2.50 -13.94
CA ALA A 224 -4.29 -3.42 -13.52
C ALA A 224 -4.59 -3.26 -12.04
N SER A 225 -5.75 -3.73 -11.61
CA SER A 225 -6.12 -3.84 -10.21
C SER A 225 -5.31 -4.93 -9.49
N GLY A 226 -4.87 -4.66 -8.27
CA GLY A 226 -4.23 -5.62 -7.38
C GLY A 226 -3.26 -5.01 -6.36
N PRO A 227 -2.56 -5.86 -5.60
CA PRO A 227 -1.57 -5.43 -4.61
C PRO A 227 -0.41 -4.64 -5.24
N VAL A 228 0.12 -3.69 -4.48
CA VAL A 228 1.31 -2.91 -4.82
C VAL A 228 2.21 -2.79 -3.59
N MET A 229 3.49 -3.03 -3.80
CA MET A 229 4.55 -2.87 -2.80
C MET A 229 5.55 -1.83 -3.28
N ILE A 230 5.73 -0.77 -2.51
CA ILE A 230 6.79 0.23 -2.73
C ILE A 230 8.01 -0.19 -1.93
N MET A 231 9.16 -0.18 -2.60
CA MET A 231 10.45 -0.43 -1.97
C MET A 231 11.39 0.76 -2.18
N ALA A 232 12.17 1.07 -1.16
CA ALA A 232 13.18 2.13 -1.20
C ALA A 232 14.58 1.54 -1.15
N ARG A 233 15.51 2.15 -1.88
CA ARG A 233 16.91 1.77 -1.82
C ARG A 233 17.48 2.09 -0.44
N VAL A 234 18.13 1.11 0.18
CA VAL A 234 18.90 1.27 1.41
C VAL A 234 20.13 2.11 1.06
N ARG A 235 20.26 3.29 1.67
CA ARG A 235 21.48 4.09 1.54
C ARG A 235 22.55 3.52 2.46
N VAL A 236 23.61 2.97 1.89
CA VAL A 236 24.84 2.70 2.63
C VAL A 236 25.55 4.05 2.81
N GLN A 237 25.73 4.52 4.05
CA GLN A 237 26.60 5.67 4.29
C GLN A 237 28.03 5.26 3.93
N GLY A 238 28.62 5.95 2.96
CA GLY A 238 30.06 5.90 2.70
C GLY A 238 30.84 6.77 3.67
#